data_AF-E7DQ65-F1
#
_entry.id   AF-E7DQ65-F1
#
_cell.length_a   1.000
_cell.length_b   1.000
_cell.length_c   1.000
_cell.angle_alpha   90.00
_cell.angle_beta   90.00
_cell.angle_gamma   90.00
#
_symmetry.space_group_name_H-M   'P 1'
#
loop_
_entity.id
_entity.type
_entity.pdbx_description
1 polymer ?
#
loop_
_entity_poly.entity_id
_entity_poly.type
_entity_poly.pdbx_seq_one_letter_code
_entity_poly.pdbx_strand_id
1 'polypeptide(L)'
;MSARNPRLVSFEYYLYKIQASKKFLEQVEAELWHGHIEAALLILRKSKSVGVTQFTNYLQKHRHRLVNYMYFQAEQLSSVGSGAVESAVKQIDKRLQIVGAQWKYENIPQILSLRCAYLNGKLAPSLCNLK
;
A
#
# COMPACT_ATOMS: atom_id res chain seq x y z
N MET A 1 6.61 10.04 22.07
CA MET A 1 6.57 8.81 21.25
C MET A 1 5.96 9.18 19.91
N SER A 2 6.79 9.33 18.87
CA SER A 2 6.31 9.71 17.53
C SER A 2 5.61 8.50 16.89
N ALA A 3 4.29 8.61 16.73
CA ALA A 3 3.47 7.60 16.09
C ALA A 3 3.95 7.44 14.64
N ARG A 4 4.61 6.31 14.34
CA ARG A 4 4.91 5.92 12.97
C ARG A 4 3.58 5.66 12.27
N ASN A 5 3.15 6.62 11.46
CA ASN A 5 1.93 6.56 10.66
C ASN A 5 2.02 5.36 9.69
N PRO A 6 0.97 4.54 9.49
CA PRO A 6 1.02 3.35 8.63
C PRO A 6 1.45 3.78 7.22
N ARG A 7 2.64 3.34 6.82
CA ARG A 7 3.37 3.93 5.71
C ARG A 7 2.71 3.66 4.38
N LEU A 8 2.62 4.72 3.60
CA LEU A 8 2.24 4.73 2.20
C LEU A 8 3.30 4.01 1.36
N VAL A 9 3.01 2.76 1.02
CA VAL A 9 3.91 1.88 0.28
C VAL A 9 4.22 2.41 -1.14
N SER A 10 3.39 3.31 -1.69
CA SER A 10 3.46 3.69 -3.10
C SER A 10 4.74 4.45 -3.48
N PHE A 11 5.21 5.39 -2.66
CA PHE A 11 6.37 6.25 -3.00
C PHE A 11 7.57 6.09 -2.07
N GLU A 12 7.43 5.45 -0.90
CA GLU A 12 8.55 5.23 0.04
C GLU A 12 9.73 4.53 -0.63
N TYR A 13 9.47 3.54 -1.50
CA TYR A 13 10.52 2.82 -2.22
C TYR A 13 11.45 3.75 -3.01
N TYR A 14 10.90 4.76 -3.67
CA TYR A 14 11.70 5.72 -4.44
C TYR A 14 12.31 6.80 -3.55
N LEU A 15 11.66 7.16 -2.43
CA LEU A 15 12.15 8.14 -1.47
C LEU A 15 13.43 7.66 -0.76
N TYR A 16 13.46 6.41 -0.26
CA TYR A 16 14.65 5.85 0.42
C TYR A 16 15.82 5.54 -0.50
N LYS A 17 15.62 5.58 -1.82
CA LYS A 17 16.72 5.50 -2.79
C LYS A 17 17.50 6.80 -2.92
N ILE A 18 16.96 7.92 -2.45
CA ILE A 18 17.64 9.20 -2.49
C ILE A 18 18.72 9.22 -1.41
N GLN A 19 19.97 9.45 -1.83
CA GLN A 19 21.08 9.64 -0.91
C GLN A 19 21.08 11.07 -0.37
N ALA A 20 20.14 11.36 0.53
CA ALA A 20 19.98 12.66 1.18
C ALA A 20 19.89 12.51 2.71
N SER A 21 19.92 13.65 3.40
CA SER A 21 19.77 13.67 4.86
C SER A 21 18.37 13.22 5.28
N LYS A 22 18.25 12.58 6.45
CA LYS A 22 16.96 12.12 6.98
C LYS A 22 15.94 13.26 7.12
N LYS A 23 16.39 14.43 7.59
CA LYS A 23 15.55 15.63 7.70
C LYS A 23 14.99 16.09 6.36
N PHE A 24 15.78 15.98 5.28
CA PHE A 24 15.32 16.31 3.94
C PHE A 24 14.24 15.34 3.45
N LEU A 25 14.44 14.04 3.67
CA LEU A 25 13.45 13.02 3.29
C LEU A 25 12.14 13.20 4.06
N GLU A 26 12.21 13.46 5.37
CA GLU A 26 11.04 13.73 6.22
C GLU A 26 10.27 14.97 5.75
N GLN A 27 10.96 16.02 5.29
CA GLN A 27 10.32 17.22 4.75
C GLN A 27 9.56 16.92 3.45
N VAL A 28 10.17 16.18 2.53
CA VAL A 28 9.52 15.79 1.26
C VAL A 28 8.35 14.84 1.51
N GLU A 29 8.49 13.90 2.44
CA GLU A 29 7.42 12.99 2.87
C GLU A 29 6.23 13.78 3.44
N ALA A 30 6.49 14.79 4.28
CA ALA A 30 5.44 15.62 4.86
C ALA A 30 4.64 16.37 3.78
N GLU A 31 5.29 16.97 2.78
CA GLU A 31 4.58 17.65 1.68
C GLU A 31 3.71 16.68 0.86
N LEU A 32 4.24 15.49 0.56
CA LEU A 32 3.50 14.45 -0.16
C LEU A 32 2.31 13.92 0.67
N TRP A 33 2.46 13.85 1.99
CA TRP A 33 1.38 13.45 2.91
C TRP A 33 0.19 14.41 2.87
N HIS A 34 0.44 15.71 2.73
CA HIS A 34 -0.59 16.75 2.57
C HIS A 34 -1.12 16.86 1.13
N GLY A 35 -0.59 16.06 0.18
CA GLY A 35 -0.95 16.13 -1.23
C GLY A 35 -0.32 17.31 -1.98
N HIS A 36 0.65 18.01 -1.40
CA HIS A 36 1.34 19.15 -2.02
C HIS A 36 2.46 18.71 -2.96
N ILE A 37 2.09 18.10 -4.08
CA ILE A 37 3.05 17.51 -5.03
C ILE A 37 3.98 18.58 -5.63
N GLU A 38 3.47 19.76 -5.95
CA GLU A 38 4.27 20.84 -6.54
C GLU A 38 5.29 21.42 -5.54
N ALA A 39 4.94 21.50 -4.25
CA ALA A 39 5.86 21.92 -3.20
C ALA A 39 7.00 20.89 -3.02
N ALA A 40 6.65 19.60 -3.00
CA ALA A 40 7.63 18.51 -2.95
C ALA A 40 8.58 18.53 -4.16
N LEU A 41 8.06 18.75 -5.38
CA LEU A 41 8.88 18.89 -6.60
C LEU A 41 9.83 20.08 -6.53
N LEU A 42 9.41 21.20 -5.93
CA LEU A 42 10.26 22.39 -5.77
C LEU A 42 11.42 22.14 -4.79
N ILE A 43 11.17 21.43 -3.68
CA ILE A 43 12.21 21.01 -2.73
C ILE A 43 13.20 20.04 -3.39
N LEU A 44 12.68 19.07 -4.14
CA LEU A 44 13.49 18.09 -4.87
C LEU A 44 14.38 18.77 -5.92
N ARG A 45 13.84 19.68 -6.74
CA ARG A 45 14.61 20.41 -7.76
C ARG A 45 15.74 21.28 -7.20
N LYS A 46 15.61 21.75 -5.96
CA LYS A 46 16.67 22.51 -5.27
C LYS A 46 17.82 21.61 -4.80
N SER A 47 17.59 20.31 -4.65
CA SER A 47 18.61 19.35 -4.24
C SER A 47 19.35 18.76 -5.45
N LYS A 48 20.65 18.54 -5.31
CA LYS A 48 21.50 17.82 -6.27
C LYS A 48 21.81 16.37 -5.83
N SER A 49 21.11 15.84 -4.83
CA SER A 49 21.37 14.49 -4.31
C SER A 49 21.08 13.40 -5.34
N VAL A 50 21.86 12.33 -5.29
CA VAL A 50 21.71 11.16 -6.18
C VAL A 50 20.33 10.52 -5.95
N GLY A 51 19.61 10.23 -7.03
CA GLY A 51 18.27 9.62 -7.00
C GLY A 51 17.10 10.61 -7.09
N VAL A 52 17.33 11.91 -6.90
CA VAL A 52 16.29 12.95 -6.97
C VAL A 52 15.61 13.01 -8.33
N THR A 53 16.36 12.90 -9.42
CA THR A 53 15.80 12.96 -10.78
C THR A 53 14.84 11.81 -11.04
N GLN A 54 15.17 10.60 -10.59
CA GLN A 54 14.29 9.43 -10.73
C GLN A 54 13.00 9.61 -9.94
N PHE A 55 13.11 10.12 -8.71
CA PHE A 55 11.95 10.36 -7.86
C PHE A 55 11.06 11.49 -8.40
N THR A 56 11.67 12.57 -8.91
CA THR A 56 10.97 13.68 -9.56
C THR A 56 10.16 13.18 -10.76
N ASN A 57 10.76 12.33 -11.61
CA ASN A 57 10.06 11.73 -12.75
C ASN A 57 8.92 10.81 -12.31
N TYR A 58 9.12 10.01 -11.25
CA TYR A 58 8.07 9.18 -10.66
C TYR A 58 6.88 10.04 -10.18
N LEU A 59 7.14 11.09 -9.41
CA LEU A 59 6.11 11.98 -8.91
C LEU A 59 5.35 12.67 -10.06
N GLN A 60 6.04 13.13 -11.10
CA GLN A 60 5.38 13.72 -12.27
C GLN A 60 4.46 12.73 -12.98
N LYS A 61 4.91 11.48 -13.18
CA LYS A 61 4.11 10.43 -13.83
C LYS A 61 2.89 10.03 -13.00
N HIS A 62 3.06 9.96 -11.67
CA HIS A 62 2.05 9.45 -10.75
C HIS A 62 1.26 10.54 -10.01
N ARG A 63 1.44 11.82 -10.37
CA ARG A 63 0.78 12.97 -9.72
C ARG A 63 -0.74 12.83 -9.59
N HIS A 64 -1.38 12.21 -10.58
CA HIS A 64 -2.83 12.00 -10.62
C HIS A 64 -3.33 10.91 -9.65
N ARG A 65 -2.44 10.04 -9.16
CA ARG A 65 -2.78 8.94 -8.23
C ARG A 65 -2.50 9.31 -6.77
N LEU A 66 -1.68 10.32 -6.54
CA LEU A 66 -1.32 10.79 -5.21
C LEU A 66 -2.45 11.68 -4.70
N VAL A 67 -3.14 11.20 -3.67
CA VAL A 67 -4.23 11.92 -3.00
C VAL A 67 -3.72 12.61 -1.74
N ASN A 68 -4.49 13.54 -1.18
CA ASN A 68 -4.18 14.14 0.12
C ASN A 68 -4.42 13.11 1.25
N TYR A 69 -3.39 12.34 1.55
CA TYR A 69 -3.48 11.25 2.52
C TYR A 69 -3.85 11.73 3.94
N MET A 70 -3.41 12.93 4.33
CA MET A 70 -3.82 13.54 5.59
C MET A 70 -5.34 13.69 5.69
N TYR A 71 -5.97 14.23 4.64
CA TYR A 71 -7.41 14.42 4.58
C TYR A 71 -8.15 13.08 4.61
N PHE A 72 -7.72 12.10 3.81
CA PHE A 72 -8.34 10.78 3.77
C PHE A 72 -8.21 10.00 5.09
N GLN A 73 -7.12 10.22 5.84
CA GLN A 73 -6.95 9.66 7.18
C GLN A 73 -7.84 10.35 8.21
N ALA A 74 -7.90 11.69 8.20
CA ALA A 74 -8.72 12.47 9.13
C ALA A 74 -10.21 12.15 9.01
N GLU A 75 -10.71 12.03 7.77
CA GLU A 75 -12.10 11.71 7.46
C GLU A 75 -12.41 10.20 7.53
N GLN A 76 -11.41 9.35 7.83
CA GLN A 76 -11.53 7.89 7.84
C GLN A 76 -12.10 7.28 6.54
N LEU A 77 -12.03 8.02 5.43
CA LEU A 77 -12.63 7.65 4.14
C LEU A 77 -11.95 6.44 3.50
N SER A 78 -10.70 6.17 3.87
CA SER A 78 -9.96 5.01 3.37
C SER A 78 -8.94 4.54 4.40
N SER A 79 -8.79 3.22 4.54
CA SER A 79 -7.71 2.64 5.32
C SER A 79 -6.41 2.73 4.50
N VAL A 80 -5.78 3.90 4.54
CA VAL A 80 -4.50 4.18 3.88
C VAL A 80 -3.41 3.34 4.55
N GLY A 81 -2.74 2.47 3.79
CA GLY A 81 -1.75 1.55 4.36
C GLY A 81 -2.37 0.47 5.25
N SER A 82 -3.52 -0.08 4.85
CA SER A 82 -4.23 -1.07 5.65
C SER A 82 -3.46 -2.38 5.79
N GLY A 83 -2.81 -2.58 6.94
CA GLY A 83 -2.26 -3.87 7.31
C GLY A 83 -3.31 -5.00 7.28
N ALA A 84 -4.60 -4.67 7.40
CA ALA A 84 -5.69 -5.63 7.25
C ALA A 84 -5.82 -6.14 5.80
N VAL A 85 -5.72 -5.26 4.80
CA VAL A 85 -5.76 -5.65 3.37
C VAL A 85 -4.53 -6.49 3.02
N GLU A 86 -3.33 -6.06 3.41
CA GLU A 86 -2.11 -6.82 3.18
C GLU A 86 -2.14 -8.19 3.87
N SER A 87 -2.65 -8.25 5.10
CA SER A 87 -2.85 -9.49 5.84
C SER A 87 -3.85 -10.41 5.15
N ALA A 88 -4.97 -9.87 4.67
CA ALA A 88 -5.97 -10.65 3.93
C ALA A 88 -5.38 -11.25 2.63
N VAL A 89 -4.62 -10.46 1.87
CA VAL A 89 -3.89 -10.96 0.68
C VAL A 89 -2.93 -12.08 1.06
N LYS A 90 -2.13 -11.91 2.13
CA LYS A 90 -1.22 -12.95 2.62
C LYS A 90 -1.95 -14.24 3.04
N GLN A 91 -3.13 -14.12 3.65
CA GLN A 91 -3.93 -15.28 4.06
C GLN A 91 -4.52 -16.05 2.87
N ILE A 92 -4.84 -15.37 1.77
CA ILE A 92 -5.24 -15.99 0.51
C ILE A 92 -4.02 -16.68 -0.12
N ASP A 93 -2.91 -15.95 -0.24
CA ASP A 93 -1.69 -16.40 -0.91
C ASP A 93 -1.07 -17.65 -0.26
N LYS A 94 -1.07 -17.73 1.07
CA LYS A 94 -0.60 -18.89 1.83
C LYS A 94 -1.24 -20.22 1.40
N ARG A 95 -2.48 -20.20 0.89
CA ARG A 95 -3.17 -21.40 0.41
C ARG A 95 -2.88 -21.70 -1.06
N LEU A 96 -2.59 -20.69 -1.87
CA LEU A 96 -2.31 -20.85 -3.30
C LEU A 96 -0.87 -21.28 -3.55
N GLN A 97 0.07 -20.78 -2.74
CA GLN A 97 1.51 -21.04 -2.86
C GLN A 97 2.00 -22.20 -1.98
N ILE A 98 1.16 -23.22 -1.75
CA ILE A 98 1.61 -24.42 -1.02
C ILE A 98 2.68 -25.12 -1.85
N VAL A 99 3.78 -25.51 -1.19
CA VAL A 99 4.89 -26.22 -1.84
C VAL A 99 4.36 -27.49 -2.52
N GLY A 100 4.65 -27.64 -3.81
CA GLY A 100 4.20 -28.77 -4.62
C GLY A 100 2.80 -28.62 -5.25
N ALA A 101 2.05 -27.56 -4.93
CA ALA A 101 0.79 -27.29 -5.59
C ALA A 101 1.03 -26.71 -7.00
N GLN A 102 0.47 -27.36 -8.01
CA GLN A 102 0.36 -26.83 -9.36
C GLN A 102 -1.12 -26.68 -9.71
N TRP A 103 -1.51 -25.48 -10.10
CA TRP A 103 -2.89 -25.17 -10.44
C TRP A 103 -3.01 -24.96 -11.94
N LYS A 104 -4.01 -25.57 -12.55
CA LYS A 104 -4.44 -25.16 -13.88
C LYS A 104 -5.09 -23.78 -13.79
N TYR A 105 -4.83 -22.91 -14.76
CA TYR A 105 -5.37 -21.54 -14.79
C TYR A 105 -6.90 -21.52 -14.63
N GLU A 106 -7.59 -22.45 -15.28
CA GLU A 106 -9.05 -22.64 -15.22
C GLU A 106 -9.59 -22.88 -13.79
N ASN A 107 -8.79 -23.45 -12.89
CA ASN A 107 -9.20 -23.80 -11.53
C ASN A 107 -8.89 -22.69 -10.50
N ILE A 108 -8.07 -21.70 -10.88
CA ILE A 108 -7.66 -20.59 -9.99
C ILE A 108 -8.88 -19.78 -9.47
N PRO A 109 -9.87 -19.39 -10.30
CA PRO A 109 -11.01 -18.63 -9.81
C PRO A 109 -11.84 -19.39 -8.77
N GLN A 110 -11.97 -20.71 -8.94
CA GLN A 110 -12.76 -21.56 -8.04
C GLN A 110 -12.10 -21.67 -6.66
N ILE A 111 -10.79 -21.91 -6.61
CA ILE A 111 -10.05 -22.00 -5.33
C ILE A 111 -9.98 -20.63 -4.63
N LEU A 112 -9.85 -19.54 -5.40
CA LEU A 112 -9.92 -18.18 -4.87
C LEU A 112 -11.29 -17.90 -4.25
N SER A 113 -12.38 -18.20 -4.96
CA SER A 113 -13.75 -18.04 -4.47
C SER A 113 -13.97 -18.82 -3.18
N LEU A 114 -13.55 -20.10 -3.15
CA LEU A 114 -13.63 -20.95 -1.96
C LEU A 114 -12.83 -20.36 -0.78
N ARG A 115 -11.60 -19.89 -1.04
CA ARG A 115 -10.76 -19.29 0.01
C ARG A 115 -11.35 -18.00 0.55
N CYS A 116 -11.90 -17.15 -0.32
CA CYS A 116 -12.62 -15.94 0.08
C CYS A 116 -13.87 -16.29 0.88
N ALA A 117 -14.65 -17.29 0.48
CA ALA A 117 -15.82 -17.75 1.24
C ALA A 117 -15.41 -18.27 2.63
N TYR A 118 -14.31 -19.03 2.71
CA TYR A 118 -13.76 -19.53 3.98
C TYR A 118 -13.37 -18.39 4.92
N LEU A 119 -12.57 -17.45 4.44
CA LEU A 119 -12.08 -16.32 5.24
C LEU A 119 -13.21 -15.38 5.67
N ASN A 120 -14.27 -15.28 4.86
CA ASN A 120 -15.47 -14.53 5.19
C ASN A 120 -16.49 -15.31 6.04
N GLY A 121 -16.18 -16.54 6.48
CA GLY A 121 -17.08 -17.37 7.27
C GLY A 121 -18.33 -17.89 6.54
N LYS A 122 -18.38 -17.74 5.20
CA LYS A 122 -19.52 -18.10 4.35
C LYS A 122 -19.53 -19.57 3.92
N LEU A 123 -18.57 -20.37 4.40
CA LEU A 123 -18.54 -21.82 4.17
C LEU A 123 -19.28 -22.63 5.23
N ALA A 124 -19.90 -21.98 6.22
CA ALA A 124 -20.74 -22.71 7.16
C ALA A 124 -21.88 -23.40 6.38
N PRO A 125 -22.13 -24.71 6.59
CA PRO A 125 -23.45 -25.23 6.32
C PRO A 125 -24.39 -24.41 7.19
N SER A 126 -25.49 -23.93 6.63
CA SER A 126 -26.59 -23.34 7.39
C SER A 126 -26.78 -24.14 8.68
N LEU A 127 -26.73 -23.44 9.82
CA LEU A 127 -26.95 -23.98 11.17
C LEU A 127 -28.01 -25.09 11.14
N CYS A 128 -27.58 -26.35 11.06
CA CYS A 128 -28.46 -27.47 11.33
C CYS A 128 -28.61 -27.52 12.85
N ASN A 129 -29.70 -26.91 13.32
CA ASN A 129 -30.44 -27.24 14.54
C ASN A 129 -29.61 -27.72 15.73
N LEU A 130 -29.19 -26.79 16.59
CA LEU A 130 -29.01 -27.11 18.00
C LEU A 130 -30.38 -26.98 18.68
N LYS A 131 -31.01 -28.13 18.94
CA LYS A 131 -32.02 -28.29 20.00
C LYS A 131 -31.32 -28.31 21.35
#